data_AF-A0A430B3X9-F1
#
_entry.id   AF-A0A430B3X9-F1
#
_cell.length_a   1.000
_cell.length_b   1.000
_cell.length_c   1.000
_cell.angle_alpha   90.00
_cell.angle_beta   90.00
_cell.angle_gamma   90.00
#
_symmetry.space_group_name_H-M   'P 1'
#
loop_
_entity.id
_entity.type
_entity.pdbx_description
1 polymer ?
#
loop_
_entity_poly.entity_id
_entity_poly.type
_entity_poly.pdbx_seq_one_letter_code
_entity_poly.pdbx_strand_id
1 'polypeptide(L)'
;MIKEEIIHGWTLQLPSEKLVALTNKNDMVGILYNENSFGDLQTLLLHVTEDSVDILSMPHFINKVKITLNKQIILVLSPFILESEQEQKSENEAPLMIFD
;
A
#
# COMPACT_ATOMS: atom_id res chain seq x y z
N MET A 1 -8.13 6.31 2.27
CA MET A 1 -7.59 5.25 3.15
C MET A 1 -8.57 4.10 3.21
N ILE A 2 -8.11 2.92 2.81
CA ILE A 2 -8.88 1.68 2.81
C ILE A 2 -8.48 0.87 4.02
N LYS A 3 -9.44 0.18 4.62
CA LYS A 3 -9.19 -0.74 5.73
C LYS A 3 -9.48 -2.15 5.26
N GLU A 4 -8.53 -3.04 5.49
CA GLU A 4 -8.65 -4.45 5.13
C GLU A 4 -8.30 -5.32 6.33
N GLU A 5 -9.17 -6.29 6.64
CA GLU A 5 -8.89 -7.28 7.67
C GLU A 5 -7.99 -8.37 7.08
N ILE A 6 -6.95 -8.72 7.82
CA ILE A 6 -5.97 -9.74 7.44
C ILE A 6 -5.92 -10.83 8.52
N ILE A 7 -4.86 -11.64 8.53
CA ILE A 7 -4.69 -12.75 9.46
C ILE A 7 -4.60 -12.30 10.93
N HIS A 8 -5.00 -13.20 11.83
CA HIS A 8 -4.94 -13.03 13.30
C HIS A 8 -5.65 -11.79 13.86
N GLY A 9 -6.70 -11.32 13.16
CA GLY A 9 -7.48 -10.15 13.56
C GLY A 9 -6.75 -8.82 13.39
N TRP A 10 -5.65 -8.80 12.63
CA TRP A 10 -4.97 -7.56 12.27
C TRP A 10 -5.75 -6.81 11.18
N THR A 11 -5.67 -5.48 11.21
CA THR A 11 -6.22 -4.62 10.18
C THR A 11 -5.10 -3.83 9.50
N LEU A 12 -5.11 -3.83 8.18
CA LEU A 12 -4.22 -3.02 7.35
C LEU A 12 -4.94 -1.72 6.94
N GLN A 13 -4.27 -0.57 7.12
CA GLN A 13 -4.72 0.72 6.60
C GLN A 13 -3.88 1.10 5.39
N LEU A 14 -4.48 0.94 4.21
CA LEU A 14 -3.86 1.24 2.94
C LEU A 14 -4.13 2.71 2.55
N PRO A 15 -3.09 3.51 2.24
CA PRO A 15 -3.26 4.90 1.84
C PRO A 15 -3.86 5.08 0.44
N SER A 16 -3.78 4.06 -0.43
CA SER A 16 -4.19 4.12 -1.85
C SER A 16 -4.93 2.84 -2.27
N GLU A 17 -5.88 2.96 -3.20
CA GLU A 17 -6.62 1.86 -3.85
C GLU A 17 -5.74 1.04 -4.80
N LYS A 18 -4.58 1.58 -5.15
CA LYS A 18 -3.60 0.90 -5.98
C LYS A 18 -2.77 -0.11 -5.18
N LEU A 19 -2.90 -0.14 -3.85
CA LEU A 19 -2.23 -1.14 -3.02
C LEU A 19 -3.10 -2.38 -2.88
N VAL A 20 -2.50 -3.55 -3.01
CA VAL A 20 -3.15 -4.84 -2.81
C VAL A 20 -2.40 -5.63 -1.75
N ALA A 21 -3.13 -6.14 -0.76
CA ALA A 21 -2.62 -7.06 0.24
C ALA A 21 -2.88 -8.52 -0.19
N LEU A 22 -1.87 -9.36 0.01
CA LEU A 22 -1.94 -10.81 -0.20
C LEU A 22 -1.52 -11.49 1.08
N THR A 23 -2.30 -12.46 1.53
CA THR A 23 -1.99 -13.27 2.72
C THR A 23 -1.78 -14.73 2.33
N ASN A 24 -0.98 -15.45 3.12
CA ASN A 24 -0.83 -16.90 2.94
C ASN A 24 -0.96 -17.66 4.27
N LYS A 25 -0.87 -18.99 4.20
CA LYS A 25 -1.02 -19.89 5.36
C LYS A 25 0.18 -19.92 6.31
N ASN A 26 1.28 -19.27 5.95
CA ASN A 26 2.52 -19.24 6.72
C ASN A 26 2.69 -17.88 7.41
N ASP A 27 1.58 -17.22 7.75
CA ASP A 27 1.58 -15.95 8.45
C ASP A 27 2.27 -14.79 7.70
N MET A 28 2.40 -14.92 6.37
CA MET A 28 3.01 -13.90 5.54
C MET A 28 1.97 -12.99 4.94
N VAL A 29 2.27 -11.69 4.95
CA VAL A 29 1.49 -10.65 4.28
C VAL A 29 2.40 -9.92 3.30
N GLY A 30 2.07 -10.00 2.01
CA GLY A 30 2.73 -9.25 0.95
C GLY A 30 1.85 -8.08 0.53
N ILE A 31 2.43 -6.88 0.45
CA ILE A 31 1.74 -5.69 -0.03
C ILE A 31 2.44 -5.18 -1.29
N LEU A 32 1.65 -5.09 -2.36
CA LEU A 32 2.08 -4.76 -3.70
C LEU A 32 1.43 -3.46 -4.16
N TYR A 33 2.13 -2.73 -5.02
CA TYR A 33 1.55 -1.62 -5.77
C TYR A 33 1.08 -2.17 -7.13
N ASN A 34 -0.24 -2.23 -7.34
CA ASN A 34 -0.91 -2.85 -8.47
C ASN A 34 -0.97 -1.91 -9.70
N GLU A 35 0.16 -1.31 -10.04
CA GLU A 35 0.30 -0.47 -11.23
C GLU A 35 1.72 -0.61 -11.80
N ASN A 36 1.84 -0.85 -13.10
CA ASN A 36 3.13 -1.08 -13.77
C ASN A 36 3.95 0.20 -14.02
N SER A 37 3.61 1.30 -13.34
CA SER A 37 4.10 2.65 -13.67
C SER A 37 5.52 2.93 -13.13
N PHE A 38 6.05 2.10 -12.23
CA PHE A 38 7.29 2.41 -11.48
C PHE A 38 8.38 1.32 -11.54
N GLY A 39 8.57 0.69 -12.71
CA GLY A 39 9.63 -0.32 -12.87
C GLY A 39 9.48 -1.51 -11.91
N ASP A 40 10.58 -1.96 -11.28
CA ASP A 40 10.57 -3.13 -10.39
C ASP A 40 10.02 -2.78 -9.00
N LEU A 41 8.70 -2.95 -8.85
CA LEU A 41 8.00 -2.70 -7.60
C LEU A 41 8.19 -3.87 -6.63
N GLN A 42 9.18 -3.71 -5.75
CA GLN A 42 9.46 -4.65 -4.67
C GLN A 42 8.30 -4.75 -3.67
N THR A 43 8.03 -5.94 -3.16
CA THR A 43 6.95 -6.17 -2.19
C THR A 43 7.32 -5.69 -0.78
N LEU A 44 6.39 -5.00 -0.10
CA LEU A 44 6.43 -4.89 1.36
C LEU A 44 6.03 -6.24 1.93
N LEU A 45 6.99 -6.92 2.55
CA LEU A 45 6.79 -8.25 3.10
C LEU A 45 6.77 -8.18 4.62
N LEU A 46 5.68 -8.68 5.19
CA LEU A 46 5.47 -8.77 6.63
C LEU A 46 5.30 -10.24 7.02
N HIS A 47 5.76 -10.57 8.21
CA HIS A 47 5.36 -11.79 8.91
C HIS A 47 4.52 -11.35 10.12
N VAL A 48 3.26 -11.76 10.14
CA VAL A 48 2.25 -11.29 11.08
C VAL A 48 1.76 -12.47 11.90
N THR A 49 2.08 -12.48 13.18
CA THR A 49 1.57 -13.47 14.12
C THR A 49 0.38 -12.90 14.91
N GLU A 50 -0.13 -13.64 15.88
CA GLU A 50 -1.17 -13.13 16.76
C GLU A 50 -0.75 -11.85 17.51
N ASP A 51 0.51 -11.79 17.95
CA ASP A 51 0.99 -10.75 18.86
C ASP A 51 2.12 -9.87 18.29
N SER A 52 2.68 -10.22 17.13
CA SER A 52 3.81 -9.52 16.53
C SER A 52 3.64 -9.27 15.04
N VAL A 53 4.35 -8.25 14.56
CA VAL A 53 4.51 -7.94 13.15
C VAL A 53 5.99 -7.70 12.89
N ASP A 54 6.60 -8.57 12.10
CA ASP A 54 7.97 -8.43 11.64
C ASP A 54 7.97 -7.89 10.21
N ILE A 55 8.77 -6.85 9.96
CA ILE A 55 8.96 -6.29 8.62
C ILE A 55 10.17 -6.99 8.00
N LEU A 56 9.93 -7.79 6.97
CA LEU A 56 10.98 -8.58 6.29
C LEU A 56 11.57 -7.86 5.08
N SER A 57 10.77 -7.00 4.43
CA SER A 57 11.20 -6.16 3.31
C SER A 57 10.42 -4.86 3.33
N MET A 58 11.10 -3.73 3.12
CA MET A 58 10.48 -2.41 3.05
C MET A 58 10.88 -1.71 1.73
N PRO A 59 9.99 -1.70 0.73
CA PRO A 59 10.28 -1.11 -0.57
C PRO A 59 10.24 0.41 -0.53
N HIS A 60 10.90 1.06 -1.50
CA HIS A 60 11.04 2.53 -1.55
C HIS A 60 9.72 3.29 -1.67
N PHE A 61 8.67 2.67 -2.21
CA PHE A 61 7.37 3.32 -2.28
C PHE A 61 6.71 3.48 -0.90
N ILE A 62 7.16 2.74 0.11
CA ILE A 62 6.72 2.85 1.50
C ILE A 62 7.70 3.74 2.28
N ASN A 63 7.22 4.88 2.74
CA ASN A 63 7.99 5.77 3.61
C ASN A 63 8.01 5.28 5.06
N LYS A 64 6.86 4.79 5.54
CA LYS A 64 6.72 4.39 6.94
C LYS A 64 5.64 3.33 7.11
N VAL A 65 5.91 2.39 8.00
CA VAL A 65 4.93 1.47 8.56
C VAL A 65 4.75 1.82 10.04
N LYS A 66 3.52 2.04 10.49
CA LYS A 66 3.18 2.20 11.91
C LYS A 66 2.40 0.99 12.38
N ILE A 67 2.83 0.39 13.47
CA ILE A 67 2.16 -0.74 14.11
C ILE A 67 1.61 -0.25 15.43
N THR A 68 0.35 -0.58 15.75
CA THR A 68 -0.32 -0.17 16.98
C THR A 68 -0.71 -1.38 17.82
N LEU A 69 -0.90 -1.16 19.12
CA LEU A 69 -1.36 -2.20 20.06
C LEU A 69 -2.77 -2.72 19.77
N ASN A 70 -3.58 -1.96 19.02
CA ASN A 70 -4.94 -2.35 18.64
C ASN A 70 -4.94 -3.22 17.36
N LYS A 71 -3.85 -3.96 17.11
CA LYS A 71 -3.64 -4.78 15.92
C LYS A 71 -3.86 -4.04 14.59
N GLN A 72 -3.34 -2.81 14.49
CA GLN A 72 -3.41 -2.03 13.24
C GLN A 72 -2.03 -1.80 12.64
N ILE A 73 -1.91 -2.06 11.33
CA ILE A 73 -0.74 -1.77 10.51
C ILE A 73 -1.13 -0.62 9.57
N ILE A 74 -0.47 0.52 9.69
CA ILE A 74 -0.77 1.74 8.92
C ILE A 74 0.40 2.04 8.00
N LEU A 75 0.13 2.05 6.70
CA LEU A 75 1.13 2.34 5.68
C LEU A 75 1.11 3.82 5.31
N VAL A 76 2.29 4.38 5.10
CA VAL A 76 2.48 5.74 4.58
C VAL A 76 3.35 5.63 3.34
N LEU A 77 2.82 6.08 2.20
CA LEU A 77 3.55 6.12 0.94
C LEU A 77 4.64 7.21 0.97
N SER A 78 5.64 7.03 0.13
CA SER A 78 6.63 8.06 -0.16
C SER A 78 5.98 9.28 -0.83
N PRO A 79 6.49 10.50 -0.59
CA PRO A 79 5.99 11.71 -1.24
C PRO A 79 5.96 11.59 -2.76
N PHE A 80 7.01 10.99 -3.35
CA PHE A 80 7.12 10.75 -4.79
C PHE A 80 5.90 9.99 -5.36
N ILE A 81 5.45 8.94 -4.68
CA ILE A 81 4.30 8.15 -5.13
C ILE A 81 3.01 8.96 -4.98
N LEU A 82 2.87 9.71 -3.89
CA LEU A 82 1.68 10.57 -3.67
C LEU A 82 1.55 11.67 -4.74
N GLU A 83 2.66 12.28 -5.13
CA GLU A 83 2.71 13.29 -6.19
C GLU A 83 2.31 12.68 -7.54
N SER A 84 2.89 11.51 -7.89
CA SER A 84 2.55 10.81 -9.13
C SER A 84 1.07 10.38 -9.23
N GLU A 85 0.46 9.97 -8.11
CA GLU A 85 -0.98 9.65 -8.08
C GLU A 85 -1.85 10.90 -8.31
N GLN A 86 -1.42 12.08 -7.88
CA GLN A 86 -2.14 13.34 -8.09
C GLN A 86 -2.02 13.84 -9.53
N GLU A 87 -0.85 13.70 -10.15
CA GLU A 87 -0.61 14.07 -11.55
C GLU A 87 -1.50 13.23 -12.49
N GLN A 88 -1.50 11.90 -12.33
CA GLN A 88 -2.34 11.01 -13.13
C GLN A 88 -3.84 11.28 -12.98
N LYS A 89 -4.29 11.70 -11.79
CA LYS A 89 -5.70 12.06 -11.58
C LYS A 89 -6.05 13.36 -12.34
N SER A 90 -5.12 14.31 -12.36
CA SER A 90 -5.29 15.61 -13.02
C SER A 90 -5.29 15.48 -14.55
N GLU A 91 -4.49 14.57 -15.11
CA GLU A 91 -4.49 14.26 -16.55
C GLU A 91 -5.80 13.59 -17.01
N ASN A 92 -6.38 12.71 -16.19
CA ASN A 92 -7.65 12.05 -16.51
C ASN A 92 -8.89 12.95 -16.35
N GLU A 93 -8.77 14.08 -15.65
CA GLU A 93 -9.84 15.06 -15.42
C GLU A 93 -9.76 16.27 -16.37
N ALA A 94 -8.77 16.34 -17.27
CA ALA A 94 -8.66 17.42 -18.23
C ALA A 94 -9.88 17.42 -19.18
N PRO A 95 -10.63 18.55 -19.29
CA PRO A 95 -11.76 18.61 -20.20
C PRO A 95 -11.26 18.45 -21.64
N LEU A 96 -11.93 17.59 -22.41
CA LEU A 96 -11.79 17.56 -23.87
C LEU A 96 -12.01 18.99 -24.37
N MET A 97 -10.92 19.69 -24.73
CA MET A 97 -11.03 20.90 -25.53
C MET A 97 -11.62 20.46 -26.87
N ILE A 98 -12.94 20.62 -27.00
CA ILE A 98 -13.60 20.57 -28.28
C ILE A 98 -13.08 21.80 -29.03
N PHE A 99 -12.19 21.57 -29.99
CA PHE A 99 -11.83 22.58 -30.96
C PHE A 99 -13.01 22.71 -31.94
N ASP A 100 -13.72 23.84 -31.89
CA ASP A 100 -14.72 24.24 -32.88
C ASP A 100 -14.09 24.53 -34.25
#